data_AF-A0A524BER7-F1
#
_entry.id   AF-A0A524BER7-F1
#
_cell.length_a   1.000
_cell.length_b   1.000
_cell.length_c   1.000
_cell.angle_alpha   90.00
_cell.angle_beta   90.00
_cell.angle_gamma   90.00
#
_symmetry.space_group_name_H-M   'P 1'
#
loop_
_entity.id
_entity.type
_entity.pdbx_description
1 polymer ?
#
loop_
_entity_poly.entity_id
_entity_poly.type
_entity_poly.pdbx_seq_one_letter_code
_entity_poly.pdbx_strand_id
1 'polypeptide(L)'
;MTGRIAPVLRGAAVFALLVAWAVLAHLGSAGESDANFGAALGVAPLIVIVALLLWRVRNPLWLVAGGLIMLAALVAAWPTLRANVPLLYLVQHVGTNLALATIFGRTLFGGGDALVTQFARVVHGEISERKIRYTRGVTVAWTAFFIGISLTSVLLFNLASAHVWSVFANLLSTPLLVVMFAGELLCRYTLLPPEERTGVVDSIRAYRLNMRRQQKTTLADPS
;
A
#
# COMPACT_ATOMS: atom_id res chain seq x y z
N MET A 1 23.61 -1.60 22.17
CA MET A 1 22.96 -2.71 21.42
C MET A 1 21.41 -2.65 21.43
N THR A 2 20.79 -1.78 22.22
CA THR A 2 19.32 -1.60 22.34
C THR A 2 18.62 -0.92 21.15
N GLY A 3 19.36 -0.20 20.28
CA GLY A 3 18.78 0.54 19.16
C GLY A 3 18.28 -0.29 17.96
N ARG A 4 18.72 -1.55 17.81
CA ARG A 4 18.27 -2.45 16.72
C ARG A 4 17.12 -3.38 17.09
N ILE A 5 16.87 -3.59 18.39
CA ILE A 5 15.82 -4.50 18.87
C ILE A 5 14.44 -3.83 18.77
N ALA A 6 14.35 -2.55 19.09
CA ALA A 6 13.11 -1.77 18.98
C ALA A 6 12.48 -1.78 17.56
N PRO A 7 13.22 -1.56 16.45
CA PRO A 7 12.62 -1.63 15.10
C PRO A 7 12.21 -3.05 14.69
N VAL A 8 12.93 -4.10 15.10
CA VAL A 8 12.56 -5.49 14.81
C VAL A 8 11.29 -5.89 15.55
N LEU A 9 11.19 -5.57 16.84
CA LEU A 9 9.98 -5.81 17.64
C LEU A 9 8.78 -5.03 17.11
N ARG A 10 8.97 -3.77 16.71
CA ARG A 10 7.92 -2.98 16.06
C ARG A 10 7.47 -3.60 14.74
N GLY A 11 8.41 -4.06 13.90
CA GLY A 11 8.08 -4.74 12.65
C GLY A 11 7.30 -6.04 12.88
N ALA A 12 7.72 -6.85 13.84
CA ALA A 12 7.02 -8.08 14.21
C ALA A 12 5.60 -7.80 14.76
N ALA A 13 5.43 -6.76 15.58
CA ALA A 13 4.13 -6.35 16.09
C ALA A 13 3.18 -5.90 14.97
N VAL A 14 3.66 -5.07 14.03
CA VAL A 14 2.87 -4.64 12.87
C VAL A 14 2.48 -5.84 12.02
N PHE A 15 3.40 -6.77 11.76
CA PHE A 15 3.12 -7.98 11.01
C PHE A 15 2.06 -8.86 11.70
N ALA A 16 2.19 -9.08 13.01
CA ALA A 16 1.22 -9.84 13.79
C ALA A 16 -0.18 -9.18 13.75
N LEU A 17 -0.25 -7.86 13.83
CA LEU A 17 -1.50 -7.11 13.71
C LEU A 17 -2.14 -7.26 12.32
N LEU A 18 -1.35 -7.22 11.24
CA LEU A 18 -1.85 -7.43 9.88
C LEU A 18 -2.39 -8.86 9.69
N VAL A 19 -1.69 -9.87 10.22
CA VAL A 19 -2.14 -11.26 10.16
C VAL A 19 -3.41 -11.45 10.99
N ALA A 20 -3.45 -10.91 12.21
CA ALA A 20 -4.64 -10.97 13.06
C ALA A 20 -5.83 -10.30 12.37
N TRP A 21 -5.63 -9.12 11.76
CA TRP A 21 -6.65 -8.43 10.99
C TRP A 21 -7.16 -9.27 9.82
N ALA A 22 -6.27 -9.88 9.03
CA ALA A 22 -6.63 -10.70 7.88
C ALA A 22 -7.47 -11.92 8.28
N VAL A 23 -7.12 -12.58 9.39
CA VAL A 23 -7.87 -13.72 9.93
C VAL A 23 -9.25 -13.27 10.44
N LEU A 24 -9.31 -12.19 11.20
CA LEU A 24 -10.58 -11.64 11.69
C LEU A 24 -11.51 -11.21 10.55
N ALA A 25 -10.95 -10.58 9.51
CA ALA A 25 -11.68 -10.20 8.31
C ALA A 25 -12.22 -11.44 7.59
N HIS A 26 -11.43 -12.52 7.48
CA HIS A 26 -11.87 -13.78 6.89
C HIS A 26 -13.05 -14.39 7.64
N LEU A 27 -12.97 -14.50 8.97
CA LEU A 27 -14.05 -15.03 9.82
C LEU A 27 -15.31 -14.15 9.77
N GLY A 28 -15.13 -12.82 9.70
CA GLY A 28 -16.21 -11.84 9.56
C GLY A 28 -16.96 -11.98 8.23
N SER A 29 -16.24 -12.19 7.13
CA SER A 29 -16.82 -12.17 5.79
C SER A 29 -17.18 -13.56 5.23
N ALA A 30 -16.66 -14.65 5.81
CA ALA A 30 -17.00 -16.02 5.41
C ALA A 30 -18.39 -16.47 5.87
N GLY A 31 -19.04 -15.72 6.78
CA GLY A 31 -20.37 -16.03 7.32
C GLY A 31 -20.36 -16.97 8.52
N GLU A 32 -19.19 -17.25 9.10
CA GLU A 32 -19.01 -18.16 10.24
C GLU A 32 -19.17 -17.46 11.60
N SER A 33 -19.23 -16.12 11.64
CA SER A 33 -19.29 -15.32 12.87
C SER A 33 -20.59 -14.50 12.97
N ASP A 34 -20.86 -13.93 14.16
CA ASP A 34 -22.02 -13.06 14.37
C ASP A 34 -22.01 -11.88 13.38
N ALA A 35 -23.14 -11.63 12.72
CA ALA A 35 -23.30 -10.56 11.75
C ALA A 35 -22.98 -9.18 12.32
N ASN A 36 -23.19 -8.95 13.63
CA ASN A 36 -22.80 -7.69 14.26
C ASN A 36 -21.29 -7.55 14.37
N PHE A 37 -20.59 -8.66 14.67
CA PHE A 37 -19.13 -8.70 14.75
C PHE A 37 -18.50 -8.49 13.36
N GLY A 38 -19.01 -9.19 12.33
CA GLY A 38 -18.56 -9.00 10.95
C GLY A 38 -18.80 -7.57 10.44
N ALA A 39 -19.98 -7.00 10.69
CA ALA A 39 -20.25 -5.60 10.32
C ALA A 39 -19.34 -4.61 11.06
N ALA A 40 -19.09 -4.80 12.36
CA ALA A 40 -18.20 -3.95 13.14
C ALA A 40 -16.76 -3.98 12.61
N LEU A 41 -16.24 -5.18 12.33
CA LEU A 41 -14.92 -5.35 11.73
C LEU A 41 -14.84 -4.71 10.34
N GLY A 42 -15.87 -4.90 9.50
CA GLY A 42 -15.92 -4.29 8.17
C GLY A 42 -15.91 -2.77 8.21
N VAL A 43 -16.55 -2.14 9.18
CA VAL A 43 -16.63 -0.66 9.27
C VAL A 43 -15.41 -0.04 9.97
N ALA A 44 -14.67 -0.80 10.77
CA ALA A 44 -13.58 -0.27 11.59
C ALA A 44 -12.48 0.48 10.81
N PRO A 45 -12.00 0.05 9.63
CA PRO A 45 -11.01 0.82 8.85
C PRO A 45 -11.54 2.19 8.44
N LEU A 46 -12.83 2.29 8.09
CA LEU A 46 -13.47 3.55 7.73
C LEU A 46 -13.52 4.50 8.93
N ILE A 47 -13.86 3.99 10.11
CA ILE A 47 -13.85 4.76 11.36
C ILE A 47 -12.45 5.31 11.64
N VAL A 48 -11.42 4.48 11.50
CA VAL A 48 -10.03 4.91 11.71
C VAL A 48 -9.63 6.00 10.73
N ILE A 49 -9.95 5.86 9.44
CA ILE A 49 -9.66 6.88 8.43
C ILE A 49 -10.36 8.20 8.77
N VAL A 50 -11.66 8.17 9.08
CA VAL A 50 -12.43 9.37 9.42
C VAL A 50 -11.86 10.02 10.68
N ALA A 51 -11.53 9.24 11.71
CA ALA A 51 -10.93 9.75 12.94
C ALA A 51 -9.58 10.43 12.68
N LEU A 52 -8.72 9.84 11.84
CA LEU A 52 -7.43 10.43 11.46
C LEU A 52 -7.59 11.73 10.65
N LEU A 53 -8.55 11.78 9.72
CA LEU A 53 -8.85 12.98 8.94
C LEU A 53 -9.39 14.10 9.84
N LEU A 54 -10.32 13.78 10.73
CA LEU A 54 -10.87 14.72 11.70
C LEU A 54 -9.79 15.24 12.65
N TRP A 55 -8.89 14.38 13.15
CA TRP A 55 -7.75 14.80 13.99
C TRP A 55 -6.92 15.88 13.29
N ARG A 56 -6.69 15.74 11.98
CA ARG A 56 -5.88 16.70 11.20
C ARG A 56 -6.49 18.11 11.15
N VAL A 57 -7.81 18.24 11.31
CA VAL A 57 -8.52 19.53 11.32
C VAL A 57 -8.28 20.31 12.63
N ARG A 58 -7.80 19.66 13.70
CA ARG A 58 -7.41 20.26 15.00
C ARG A 58 -8.46 21.20 15.65
N ASN A 59 -9.71 21.16 15.20
CA ASN A 59 -10.80 21.99 15.72
C ASN A 59 -11.82 21.09 16.45
N PRO A 60 -12.04 21.29 17.76
CA PRO A 60 -12.88 20.41 18.58
C PRO A 60 -14.34 20.38 18.12
N LEU A 61 -14.87 21.47 17.55
CA LEU A 61 -16.25 21.48 17.05
C LEU A 61 -16.41 20.57 15.83
N TRP A 62 -15.45 20.58 14.91
CA TRP A 62 -15.45 19.68 13.75
C TRP A 62 -15.20 18.23 14.15
N LEU A 63 -14.40 17.97 15.19
CA LEU A 63 -14.22 16.63 15.75
C LEU A 63 -15.56 16.08 16.28
N VAL A 64 -16.26 16.86 17.10
CA VAL A 64 -17.54 16.44 17.70
C VAL A 64 -18.63 16.34 16.63
N ALA A 65 -18.79 17.35 15.78
CA ALA A 65 -19.78 17.33 14.70
C ALA A 65 -19.54 16.19 13.71
N GLY A 66 -18.29 16.02 13.24
CA GLY A 66 -17.92 14.92 12.35
C GLY A 66 -18.11 13.55 12.99
N GLY A 67 -17.76 13.40 14.27
CA GLY A 67 -17.98 12.17 15.03
C GLY A 67 -19.47 11.83 15.19
N LEU A 68 -20.31 12.82 15.51
CA LEU A 68 -21.76 12.63 15.64
C LEU A 68 -22.42 12.31 14.30
N ILE A 69 -22.02 12.98 13.21
CA ILE A 69 -22.52 12.67 11.86
C ILE A 69 -22.15 11.24 11.47
N MET A 70 -20.90 10.84 11.70
CA MET A 70 -20.45 9.47 11.42
C MET A 70 -21.24 8.45 12.25
N LEU A 71 -21.42 8.70 13.54
CA LEU A 71 -22.20 7.81 14.42
C LEU A 71 -23.66 7.69 13.97
N ALA A 72 -24.31 8.81 13.65
CA ALA A 72 -25.68 8.83 13.16
C ALA A 72 -25.82 8.06 11.83
N ALA A 73 -24.88 8.24 10.90
CA ALA A 73 -24.84 7.51 9.64
C ALA A 73 -24.65 6.00 9.86
N LEU A 74 -23.78 5.60 10.80
CA LEU A 74 -23.55 4.19 11.13
C LEU A 74 -24.77 3.54 11.78
N VAL A 75 -25.42 4.21 12.74
CA VAL A 75 -26.64 3.71 13.38
C VAL A 75 -27.75 3.54 12.35
N ALA A 76 -27.94 4.51 11.45
CA ALA A 76 -28.93 4.45 10.39
C ALA A 76 -28.65 3.33 9.37
N ALA A 77 -27.39 3.14 8.98
CA ALA A 77 -26.98 2.11 8.01
C ALA A 77 -26.83 0.71 8.62
N TRP A 78 -26.80 0.59 9.96
CA TRP A 78 -26.48 -0.67 10.67
C TRP A 78 -27.34 -1.87 10.24
N PRO A 79 -28.68 -1.76 10.12
CA PRO A 79 -29.53 -2.88 9.71
C PRO A 79 -29.18 -3.40 8.31
N THR A 80 -28.86 -2.49 7.38
CA THR A 80 -28.46 -2.84 6.01
C THR A 80 -27.07 -3.47 5.97
N LEU A 81 -26.13 -2.96 6.78
CA LEU A 81 -24.77 -3.47 6.88
C LEU A 81 -24.73 -4.90 7.43
N ARG A 82 -25.44 -5.18 8.53
CA ARG A 82 -25.52 -6.54 9.11
C ARG A 82 -26.23 -7.53 8.19
N ALA A 83 -27.16 -7.07 7.37
CA ALA A 83 -27.87 -7.91 6.41
C ALA A 83 -26.99 -8.27 5.19
N ASN A 84 -25.96 -7.46 4.89
CA ASN A 84 -25.13 -7.60 3.69
C ASN A 84 -23.63 -7.57 4.02
N VAL A 85 -23.21 -8.26 5.07
CA VAL A 85 -21.80 -8.30 5.50
C VAL A 85 -20.87 -8.73 4.35
N PRO A 86 -21.14 -9.79 3.56
CA PRO A 86 -20.26 -10.15 2.45
C PRO A 86 -20.11 -9.04 1.40
N LEU A 87 -21.21 -8.34 1.06
CA LEU A 87 -21.19 -7.24 0.10
C LEU A 87 -20.39 -6.05 0.63
N LEU A 88 -20.48 -5.75 1.94
CA LEU A 88 -19.69 -4.71 2.57
C LEU A 88 -18.18 -4.95 2.38
N TYR A 89 -17.72 -6.17 2.62
CA TYR A 89 -16.31 -6.53 2.43
C TYR A 89 -15.91 -6.55 0.95
N LEU A 90 -16.82 -6.96 0.04
CA LEU A 90 -16.58 -6.89 -1.41
C LEU A 90 -16.35 -5.45 -1.88
N VAL A 91 -17.25 -4.53 -1.51
CA VAL A 91 -17.15 -3.13 -1.92
C VAL A 91 -15.86 -2.51 -1.41
N GLN A 92 -15.44 -2.83 -0.18
CA GLN A 92 -14.16 -2.37 0.34
C GLN A 92 -12.96 -2.95 -0.41
N HIS A 93 -12.96 -4.26 -0.64
CA HIS A 93 -11.86 -4.94 -1.32
C HIS A 93 -11.71 -4.45 -2.76
N VAL A 94 -12.80 -4.46 -3.54
CA VAL A 94 -12.82 -3.99 -4.93
C VAL A 94 -12.59 -2.49 -5.00
N GLY A 95 -13.25 -1.70 -4.15
CA GLY A 95 -13.12 -0.25 -4.12
C GLY A 95 -11.69 0.21 -3.84
N THR A 96 -11.01 -0.43 -2.90
CA THR A 96 -9.60 -0.13 -2.58
C THR A 96 -8.69 -0.44 -3.77
N ASN A 97 -8.84 -1.61 -4.39
CA ASN A 97 -8.02 -1.99 -5.53
C ASN A 97 -8.30 -1.10 -6.76
N LEU A 98 -9.55 -0.76 -7.05
CA LEU A 98 -9.89 0.15 -8.14
C LEU A 98 -9.41 1.59 -7.88
N ALA A 99 -9.43 2.07 -6.63
CA ALA A 99 -8.86 3.35 -6.28
C ALA A 99 -7.34 3.37 -6.54
N LEU A 100 -6.62 2.32 -6.14
CA LEU A 100 -5.18 2.17 -6.44
C LEU A 100 -4.92 2.05 -7.94
N ALA A 101 -5.69 1.23 -8.66
CA ALA A 101 -5.60 1.12 -10.12
C ALA A 101 -5.81 2.47 -10.79
N THR A 102 -6.74 3.29 -10.29
CA THR A 102 -7.02 4.63 -10.81
C THR A 102 -5.86 5.58 -10.53
N ILE A 103 -5.28 5.55 -9.33
CA ILE A 103 -4.12 6.39 -8.95
C ILE A 103 -2.92 6.08 -9.85
N PHE A 104 -2.59 4.80 -10.05
CA PHE A 104 -1.50 4.41 -10.95
C PHE A 104 -1.88 4.67 -12.41
N GLY A 105 -3.03 4.19 -12.84
CA GLY A 105 -3.49 4.21 -14.22
C GLY A 105 -3.66 5.61 -14.78
N ARG A 106 -4.21 6.56 -14.01
CA ARG A 106 -4.36 7.95 -14.45
C ARG A 106 -3.03 8.60 -14.82
N THR A 107 -1.93 8.25 -14.13
CA THR A 107 -0.60 8.80 -14.46
C THR A 107 -0.02 8.25 -15.76
N LEU A 108 -0.59 7.18 -16.32
CA LEU A 108 -0.19 6.64 -17.62
C LEU A 108 -0.78 7.46 -18.78
N PHE A 109 -1.90 8.14 -18.54
CA PHE A 109 -2.60 8.93 -19.55
C PHE A 109 -2.19 10.40 -19.45
N GLY A 110 -1.59 10.93 -20.52
CA GLY A 110 -1.10 12.31 -20.60
C GLY A 110 0.42 12.39 -20.82
N GLY A 111 0.92 13.62 -21.00
CA GLY A 111 2.35 13.90 -21.22
C GLY A 111 3.21 13.94 -19.96
N GLY A 112 2.63 13.64 -18.79
CA GLY A 112 3.33 13.64 -17.50
C GLY A 112 4.05 12.33 -17.18
N ASP A 113 4.84 12.36 -16.11
CA ASP A 113 5.56 11.19 -15.59
C ASP A 113 4.58 10.16 -14.98
N ALA A 114 4.82 8.88 -15.24
CA ALA A 114 4.10 7.78 -14.58
C ALA A 114 4.39 7.77 -13.07
N LEU A 115 3.48 7.25 -12.25
CA LEU A 115 3.58 7.36 -10.77
C LEU A 115 4.91 6.83 -10.22
N VAL A 116 5.38 5.68 -10.72
CA VAL A 116 6.67 5.10 -10.28
C VAL A 116 7.84 5.95 -10.78
N THR A 117 7.72 6.60 -11.94
CA THR A 117 8.69 7.56 -12.45
C THR A 117 8.78 8.79 -11.54
N GLN A 118 7.64 9.31 -11.08
CA GLN A 118 7.58 10.42 -10.11
C GLN A 118 8.30 10.04 -8.81
N PHE A 119 8.03 8.86 -8.25
CA PHE A 119 8.74 8.38 -7.05
C PHE A 119 10.24 8.22 -7.29
N ALA A 120 10.65 7.67 -8.44
CA ALA A 120 12.05 7.55 -8.78
C ALA A 120 12.74 8.92 -8.88
N ARG A 121 12.06 9.93 -9.44
CA ARG A 121 12.59 11.30 -9.56
C ARG A 121 12.71 12.00 -8.21
N VAL A 122 11.76 11.80 -7.30
CA VAL A 122 11.85 12.32 -5.92
C VAL A 122 13.04 11.74 -5.18
N VAL A 123 13.36 10.46 -5.39
CA VAL A 123 14.45 9.77 -4.69
C VAL A 123 15.82 10.02 -5.33
N HIS A 124 15.90 10.05 -6.67
CA HIS A 124 17.17 10.06 -7.40
C HIS A 124 17.46 11.37 -8.16
N GLY A 125 16.52 12.31 -8.21
CA GLY A 125 16.64 13.50 -9.05
C GLY A 125 16.46 13.15 -10.52
N GLU A 126 17.40 13.55 -11.38
CA GLU A 126 17.36 13.20 -12.80
C GLU A 126 17.55 11.69 -13.01
N ILE A 127 16.73 11.13 -13.91
CA ILE A 127 16.71 9.70 -14.22
C ILE A 127 16.83 9.50 -15.72
N SER A 128 17.52 8.45 -16.14
CA SER A 128 17.75 8.14 -17.56
C SER A 128 16.45 7.80 -18.30
N GLU A 129 16.42 8.00 -19.62
CA GLU A 129 15.27 7.60 -20.46
C GLU A 129 14.95 6.11 -20.37
N ARG A 130 15.97 5.26 -20.12
CA ARG A 130 15.79 3.83 -19.86
C ARG A 130 14.99 3.61 -18.57
N LYS A 131 15.37 4.28 -17.48
CA LYS A 131 14.67 4.20 -16.19
C LYS A 131 13.25 4.77 -16.27
N ILE A 132 13.02 5.81 -17.07
CA ILE A 132 11.67 6.32 -17.36
C ILE A 132 10.80 5.25 -18.04
N ARG A 133 11.28 4.63 -19.13
CA ARG A 133 10.54 3.55 -19.82
C ARG A 133 10.24 2.36 -18.90
N TYR A 134 11.24 1.95 -18.12
CA TYR A 134 11.08 0.87 -17.14
C TYR A 134 10.03 1.20 -16.09
N THR A 135 10.14 2.35 -15.42
CA THR A 135 9.20 2.75 -14.35
C THR A 135 7.78 2.98 -14.88
N ARG A 136 7.62 3.43 -16.13
CA ARG A 136 6.32 3.45 -16.81
C ARG A 136 5.75 2.04 -17.00
N GLY A 137 6.56 1.07 -17.43
CA GLY A 137 6.16 -0.34 -17.52
C GLY A 137 5.75 -0.94 -16.17
N VAL A 138 6.48 -0.60 -15.11
CA VAL A 138 6.13 -0.99 -13.73
C VAL A 138 4.78 -0.38 -13.32
N THR A 139 4.51 0.88 -13.68
CA THR A 139 3.21 1.54 -13.41
C THR A 139 2.05 0.85 -14.15
N VAL A 140 2.27 0.41 -15.39
CA VAL A 140 1.30 -0.42 -16.15
C VAL A 140 1.04 -1.73 -15.42
N ALA A 141 2.10 -2.43 -15.00
CA ALA A 141 1.99 -3.72 -14.32
C ALA A 141 1.20 -3.60 -13.01
N TRP A 142 1.45 -2.56 -12.20
CA TRP A 142 0.67 -2.26 -11.00
C TRP A 142 -0.81 -1.98 -11.30
N THR A 143 -1.07 -1.18 -12.34
CA THR A 143 -2.44 -0.88 -12.76
C THR A 143 -3.19 -2.16 -13.15
N ALA A 144 -2.56 -3.00 -13.98
CA ALA A 144 -3.12 -4.28 -14.42
C ALA A 144 -3.33 -5.25 -13.26
N PHE A 145 -2.39 -5.33 -12.32
CA PHE A 145 -2.50 -6.15 -11.11
C PHE A 145 -3.75 -5.76 -10.29
N PHE A 146 -3.93 -4.49 -9.97
CA PHE A 146 -5.07 -4.04 -9.17
C PHE A 146 -6.42 -4.23 -9.89
N ILE A 147 -6.46 -4.03 -11.20
CA ILE A 147 -7.64 -4.36 -12.02
C ILE A 147 -7.92 -5.87 -11.97
N GLY A 148 -6.89 -6.70 -12.15
CA GLY A 148 -7.01 -8.17 -12.11
C GLY A 148 -7.48 -8.70 -10.76
N ILE A 149 -6.99 -8.14 -9.65
CA ILE A 149 -7.48 -8.47 -8.30
C ILE A 149 -8.95 -8.09 -8.16
N SER A 150 -9.35 -6.91 -8.63
CA SER A 150 -10.73 -6.44 -8.57
C SER A 150 -11.68 -7.34 -9.36
N LEU A 151 -11.32 -7.66 -10.61
CA LEU A 151 -12.12 -8.54 -11.47
C LEU A 151 -12.22 -9.94 -10.89
N THR A 152 -11.10 -10.52 -10.43
CA THR A 152 -11.10 -11.84 -9.79
C THR A 152 -11.96 -11.85 -8.53
N SER A 153 -11.90 -10.79 -7.72
CA SER A 153 -12.73 -10.66 -6.50
C SER A 153 -14.22 -10.67 -6.86
N VAL A 154 -14.64 -9.88 -7.85
CA VAL A 154 -16.04 -9.84 -8.32
C VAL A 154 -16.46 -11.20 -8.88
N LEU A 155 -15.62 -11.85 -9.69
CA LEU A 155 -15.92 -13.17 -10.26
C LEU A 155 -16.10 -14.23 -9.16
N LEU A 156 -15.16 -14.32 -8.20
CA LEU A 156 -15.26 -15.26 -7.09
C LEU A 156 -16.45 -14.99 -6.20
N PHE A 157 -16.81 -13.72 -5.98
CA PHE A 157 -17.99 -13.37 -5.19
C PHE A 157 -19.30 -13.86 -5.83
N ASN A 158 -19.40 -13.79 -7.16
CA ASN A 158 -20.62 -14.16 -7.87
C ASN A 158 -20.69 -15.65 -8.22
N LEU A 159 -19.53 -16.31 -8.43
CA LEU A 159 -19.46 -17.66 -8.98
C LEU A 159 -18.99 -18.72 -7.97
N ALA A 160 -18.40 -18.32 -6.84
CA ALA A 160 -17.88 -19.24 -5.82
C ALA A 160 -18.59 -19.05 -4.47
N SER A 161 -18.28 -19.93 -3.52
CA SER A 161 -18.80 -19.79 -2.15
C SER A 161 -18.18 -18.60 -1.42
N ALA A 162 -18.90 -18.04 -0.44
CA ALA A 162 -18.42 -16.94 0.39
C ALA A 162 -17.07 -17.25 1.07
N HIS A 163 -16.85 -18.51 1.47
CA HIS A 163 -15.58 -18.97 2.01
C HIS A 163 -14.44 -18.85 0.99
N VAL A 164 -14.61 -19.35 -0.24
CA VAL A 164 -13.58 -19.29 -1.30
C VAL A 164 -13.23 -17.83 -1.64
N TRP A 165 -14.25 -16.99 -1.80
CA TRP A 165 -14.04 -15.57 -2.03
C TRP A 165 -13.32 -14.90 -0.85
N SER A 166 -13.72 -15.21 0.39
CA SER A 166 -13.12 -14.66 1.60
C SER A 166 -11.63 -15.04 1.74
N VAL A 167 -11.25 -16.28 1.40
CA VAL A 167 -9.83 -16.70 1.36
C VAL A 167 -9.06 -15.84 0.36
N PHE A 168 -9.59 -15.63 -0.84
CA PHE A 168 -8.94 -14.79 -1.84
C PHE A 168 -8.79 -13.33 -1.38
N ALA A 169 -9.89 -12.73 -0.92
CA ALA A 169 -9.94 -11.32 -0.57
C ALA A 169 -9.10 -10.98 0.68
N ASN A 170 -9.14 -11.82 1.71
CA ASN A 170 -8.53 -11.51 3.00
C ASN A 170 -7.17 -12.19 3.21
N LEU A 171 -6.98 -13.42 2.71
CA LEU A 171 -5.77 -14.21 2.99
C LEU A 171 -4.78 -14.18 1.84
N LEU A 172 -5.23 -14.28 0.57
CA LEU A 172 -4.33 -14.34 -0.60
C LEU A 172 -3.93 -12.97 -1.15
N SER A 173 -4.72 -11.93 -0.89
CA SER A 173 -4.42 -10.58 -1.42
C SER A 173 -3.06 -10.05 -0.95
N THR A 174 -2.69 -10.30 0.31
CA THR A 174 -1.38 -9.89 0.86
C THR A 174 -0.20 -10.68 0.26
N PRO A 175 -0.22 -12.02 0.20
CA PRO A 175 0.77 -12.80 -0.55
C PRO A 175 0.91 -12.38 -2.01
N LEU A 176 -0.19 -12.16 -2.73
CA LEU A 176 -0.16 -11.73 -4.13
C LEU A 176 0.51 -10.36 -4.28
N LEU A 177 0.24 -9.45 -3.35
CA LEU A 177 0.90 -8.15 -3.30
C LEU A 177 2.42 -8.30 -3.08
N VAL A 178 2.84 -9.19 -2.16
CA VAL A 178 4.26 -9.48 -1.93
C VAL A 178 4.92 -10.08 -3.17
N VAL A 179 4.25 -11.01 -3.86
CA VAL A 179 4.73 -11.59 -5.12
C VAL A 179 4.90 -10.52 -6.19
N MET A 180 3.94 -9.59 -6.31
CA MET A 180 4.03 -8.47 -7.24
C MET A 180 5.25 -7.58 -6.95
N PHE A 181 5.49 -7.23 -5.68
CA PHE A 181 6.70 -6.51 -5.28
C PHE A 181 7.97 -7.31 -5.57
N ALA A 182 8.01 -8.60 -5.23
CA ALA A 182 9.18 -9.44 -5.51
C ALA A 182 9.48 -9.54 -7.02
N GLY A 183 8.44 -9.64 -7.85
CA GLY A 183 8.55 -9.59 -9.31
C GLY A 183 9.12 -8.27 -9.80
N GLU A 184 8.65 -7.13 -9.26
CA GLU A 184 9.21 -5.82 -9.56
C GLU A 184 10.69 -5.73 -9.19
N LEU A 185 11.08 -6.20 -7.99
CA LEU A 185 12.48 -6.25 -7.56
C LEU A 185 13.31 -7.11 -8.50
N LEU A 186 12.84 -8.30 -8.87
CA LEU A 186 13.56 -9.18 -9.77
C LEU A 186 13.74 -8.52 -11.14
N CYS A 187 12.69 -7.93 -11.71
CA CYS A 187 12.77 -7.15 -12.94
C CYS A 187 13.75 -5.97 -12.83
N ARG A 188 13.81 -5.32 -11.66
CA ARG A 188 14.77 -4.24 -11.39
C ARG A 188 16.21 -4.76 -11.43
N TYR A 189 16.46 -5.92 -10.85
CA TYR A 189 17.77 -6.57 -10.85
C TYR A 189 18.17 -7.16 -12.21
N THR A 190 17.22 -7.52 -13.08
CA THR A 190 17.54 -8.08 -14.41
C THR A 190 17.62 -7.02 -15.50
N LEU A 191 16.73 -6.02 -15.50
CA LEU A 191 16.57 -5.08 -16.62
C LEU A 191 17.34 -3.77 -16.47
N LEU A 192 17.62 -3.32 -15.24
CA LEU A 192 18.40 -2.10 -15.01
C LEU A 192 19.88 -2.43 -14.81
N PRO A 193 20.83 -1.62 -15.33
CA PRO A 193 22.25 -1.76 -15.02
C PRO A 193 22.54 -1.52 -13.52
N PRO A 194 23.58 -2.15 -12.92
CA PRO A 194 23.95 -1.97 -11.52
C PRO A 194 24.09 -0.49 -11.08
N GLU A 195 24.52 0.35 -12.01
CA GLU A 195 24.71 1.80 -11.83
C GLU A 195 23.37 2.54 -11.59
N GLU A 196 22.29 2.05 -12.21
CA GLU A 196 20.93 2.59 -12.06
C GLU A 196 20.12 1.86 -10.95
N ARG A 197 20.62 0.70 -10.48
CA ARG A 197 20.11 -0.05 -9.32
C ARG A 197 20.48 0.60 -7.98
N THR A 198 21.33 1.63 -8.00
CA THR A 198 21.98 2.20 -6.81
C THR A 198 20.96 2.60 -5.75
N GLY A 199 20.94 1.80 -4.68
CA GLY A 199 20.44 2.21 -3.39
C GLY A 199 21.39 3.24 -2.77
N VAL A 200 20.85 3.98 -1.79
CA VAL A 200 21.50 5.02 -0.98
C VAL A 200 22.99 4.75 -0.63
N VAL A 201 23.40 3.49 -0.49
CA VAL A 201 24.77 3.06 -0.16
C VAL A 201 25.83 3.46 -1.19
N ASP A 202 25.53 3.44 -2.49
CA ASP A 202 26.53 3.74 -3.52
C ASP A 202 26.76 5.24 -3.68
N SER A 203 25.71 6.05 -3.51
CA SER A 203 25.83 7.51 -3.40
C SER A 203 26.68 7.94 -2.19
N ILE A 204 26.51 7.26 -1.04
CA ILE A 204 27.35 7.47 0.15
C ILE A 204 28.79 7.02 -0.09
N ARG A 205 29.00 5.91 -0.81
CA ARG A 205 30.33 5.38 -1.13
C ARG A 205 31.08 6.31 -2.09
N ALA A 206 30.42 6.79 -3.14
CA ALA A 206 30.98 7.74 -4.10
C ALA A 206 31.36 9.08 -3.42
N TYR A 207 30.50 9.60 -2.54
CA TYR A 207 30.80 10.80 -1.76
C TYR A 207 32.03 10.61 -0.84
N ARG A 208 32.11 9.48 -0.13
CA ARG A 208 33.27 9.16 0.74
C ARG A 208 34.58 9.02 -0.04
N LEU A 209 34.53 8.48 -1.26
CA LEU A 209 35.71 8.35 -2.11
C LEU A 209 36.20 9.71 -2.64
N ASN A 210 35.27 10.60 -3.01
CA ASN A 210 35.62 11.96 -3.43
C ASN A 210 36.20 12.81 -2.30
N MET A 211 35.64 12.73 -1.09
CA MET A 211 36.19 13.43 0.08
C MET A 211 37.61 12.97 0.43
N ARG A 212 37.90 11.66 0.34
CA ARG A 212 39.26 11.14 0.56
C ARG A 212 40.26 11.58 -0.51
N ARG A 213 39.82 11.77 -1.76
CA ARG A 213 40.67 12.29 -2.83
C ARG A 213 41.03 13.76 -2.61
N GLN A 214 40.05 14.60 -2.29
CA GLN A 214 40.30 16.02 -1.99
C GLN A 214 41.22 16.21 -0.79
N GLN A 215 41.03 15.43 0.28
CA GLN A 215 41.90 15.49 1.45
C GLN A 215 43.35 15.10 1.12
N LYS A 216 43.56 14.10 0.24
CA LYS A 216 44.90 13.73 -0.24
C LYS A 216 45.54 14.79 -1.13
N THR A 217 44.77 15.51 -1.94
CA THR A 217 45.31 16.59 -2.79
C THR A 217 45.70 17.81 -1.97
N THR A 218 44.91 18.13 -0.94
CA THR A 218 45.18 19.27 -0.03
C THR A 218 46.41 19.04 0.86
N LEU A 219 46.75 17.78 1.17
CA LEU A 219 47.94 17.42 1.96
C LEU A 219 49.21 17.24 1.11
N ALA A 220 49.08 17.13 -0.21
CA ALA A 220 50.21 16.93 -1.13
C ALA A 220 50.75 18.23 -1.73
N ASP A 221 50.07 19.35 -1.49
CA ASP A 221 50.50 20.70 -1.88
C ASP A 221 50.54 21.61 -0.63
N PRO A 222 51.55 21.47 0.24
CA PRO A 222 51.78 22.41 1.31
C PRO A 222 52.55 23.60 0.73
N SER A 223 51.82 24.62 0.28
CA SER A 223 52.38 25.96 0.06
C SER A 223 53.05 26.50 1.30
#